data_AF-A0A2S5LZV6-F1
#
_entry.id   AF-A0A2S5LZV6-F1
#
_cell.length_a   1.000
_cell.length_b   1.000
_cell.length_c   1.000
_cell.angle_alpha   90.00
_cell.angle_beta   90.00
_cell.angle_gamma   90.00
#
_symmetry.space_group_name_H-M   'P 1'
#
loop_
_entity.id
_entity.type
_entity.pdbx_description
1 polymer ?
#
loop_
_entity_poly.entity_id
_entity_poly.type
_entity_poly.pdbx_seq_one_letter_code
_entity_poly.pdbx_strand_id
1 'polypeptide(L)'
;MTQDQLPQEFAPLNRIAIRAMLWLNGIAHIVIGLALATSVIMFTWLFFLDVRDAAYAHNLVHGFLHALGTLMLLWSISALISAEIRYLNGSKLLVETFVEVVLVLFLRKLIVMPVQDASPTVEEISIWVGGAFVLGLIYIMILWGQKQPQE
;
A
#
# COMPACT_ATOMS: atom_id res chain seq x y z
N MET A 1 -5.77 19.89 -31.09
CA MET A 1 -6.96 20.72 -30.87
C MET A 1 -6.81 21.41 -29.53
N THR A 2 -7.03 22.71 -29.56
CA THR A 2 -6.56 23.78 -28.66
C THR A 2 -7.29 23.80 -27.31
N GLN A 3 -6.52 23.84 -26.22
CA GLN A 3 -6.98 24.01 -24.84
C GLN A 3 -7.10 25.51 -24.52
N ASP A 4 -7.97 26.24 -25.23
CA ASP A 4 -7.97 27.71 -25.12
C ASP A 4 -9.33 28.39 -24.97
N GLN A 5 -10.42 27.66 -24.74
CA GLN A 5 -11.73 28.30 -24.54
C GLN A 5 -12.58 27.58 -23.50
N LEU A 6 -12.14 27.62 -22.23
CA LEU A 6 -13.09 27.58 -21.11
C LEU A 6 -13.61 29.01 -20.88
N PRO A 7 -14.94 29.22 -20.75
CA PRO A 7 -15.52 30.56 -20.58
C PRO A 7 -14.85 31.30 -19.41
N GLN A 8 -14.34 32.51 -19.67
CA GLN A 8 -13.63 33.35 -18.68
C GLN A 8 -14.45 33.67 -17.43
N GLU A 9 -15.77 33.50 -17.47
CA GLU A 9 -16.68 33.69 -16.33
C GLU A 9 -16.43 32.71 -15.16
N PHE A 10 -15.84 31.53 -15.42
CA PHE A 10 -15.48 30.55 -14.39
C PHE A 10 -14.04 30.67 -13.88
N ALA A 11 -13.26 31.65 -14.35
CA ALA A 11 -11.89 31.89 -13.86
C ALA A 11 -11.77 32.10 -12.34
N PRO A 12 -12.66 32.87 -11.66
CA PRO A 12 -12.59 33.00 -10.20
C PRO A 12 -12.96 31.69 -9.48
N LEU A 13 -13.95 30.96 -9.99
CA LEU A 13 -14.39 29.68 -9.43
C LEU A 13 -13.30 28.61 -9.56
N ASN A 14 -12.62 28.55 -10.71
CA ASN A 14 -11.52 27.62 -10.95
C ASN A 14 -10.34 27.87 -10.01
N ARG A 15 -9.97 29.14 -9.76
CA ARG A 15 -8.90 29.47 -8.81
C ARG A 15 -9.23 29.05 -7.37
N ILE A 16 -10.49 29.23 -6.97
CA ILE A 16 -10.97 28.79 -5.64
C ILE A 16 -10.93 27.25 -5.56
N ALA A 17 -11.42 26.56 -6.60
CA ALA A 17 -11.41 25.10 -6.66
C ALA A 17 -9.99 24.52 -6.59
N ILE A 18 -9.05 25.06 -7.37
CA ILE A 18 -7.65 24.64 -7.35
C ILE A 18 -7.03 24.88 -5.96
N ARG A 19 -7.27 26.04 -5.35
CA ARG A 19 -6.74 26.35 -4.01
C ARG A 19 -7.32 25.42 -2.93
N ALA A 20 -8.61 25.08 -3.04
CA ALA A 20 -9.26 24.13 -2.16
C ALA A 20 -8.69 22.72 -2.33
N MET A 21 -8.48 22.27 -3.57
CA MET A 21 -7.85 20.97 -3.86
C MET A 21 -6.44 20.87 -3.30
N LEU A 22 -5.62 21.91 -3.45
CA LEU A 22 -4.27 21.94 -2.89
C LEU A 22 -4.27 21.86 -1.36
N TRP A 23 -5.17 22.60 -0.71
CA TRP A 23 -5.31 22.59 0.74
C TRP A 23 -5.83 21.24 1.27
N LEU A 24 -6.85 20.68 0.63
CA LEU A 24 -7.38 19.34 0.93
C LEU A 24 -6.31 18.27 0.76
N ASN A 25 -5.52 18.34 -0.31
CA ASN A 25 -4.44 17.38 -0.52
C ASN A 25 -3.40 17.46 0.61
N GLY A 26 -2.98 18.67 0.99
CA GLY A 26 -2.08 18.88 2.13
C GLY A 26 -2.61 18.28 3.43
N ILE A 27 -3.90 18.47 3.75
CA ILE A 27 -4.52 17.88 4.94
C ILE A 27 -4.59 16.37 4.85
N ALA A 28 -4.98 15.81 3.70
CA ALA A 28 -5.06 14.37 3.52
C ALA A 28 -3.71 13.71 3.84
N HIS A 29 -2.62 14.27 3.34
CA HIS A 29 -1.26 13.81 3.60
C HIS A 29 -0.86 13.90 5.08
N ILE A 30 -1.20 15.00 5.77
CA ILE A 30 -0.97 15.11 7.23
C ILE A 30 -1.73 14.02 7.99
N VAL A 31 -2.99 13.79 7.66
CA VAL A 31 -3.83 12.77 8.31
C VAL A 31 -3.29 11.36 8.02
N ILE A 32 -2.90 11.08 6.78
CA ILE A 32 -2.30 9.80 6.38
C ILE A 32 -0.98 9.57 7.11
N GLY A 33 -0.08 10.55 7.14
CA GLY A 33 1.19 10.47 7.85
C GLY A 33 1.00 10.18 9.34
N LEU A 34 0.04 10.85 9.99
CA LEU A 34 -0.31 10.58 11.39
C LEU A 34 -0.85 9.16 11.59
N ALA A 35 -1.78 8.72 10.74
CA ALA A 35 -2.35 7.37 10.79
C ALA A 35 -1.28 6.29 10.60
N LEU A 36 -0.34 6.48 9.67
CA LEU A 36 0.78 5.58 9.45
C LEU A 36 1.71 5.54 10.67
N ALA A 37 2.04 6.68 11.26
CA ALA A 37 2.87 6.74 12.47
C ALA A 37 2.22 5.99 13.65
N THR A 38 0.92 6.18 13.89
CA THR A 38 0.18 5.42 14.91
C THR A 38 0.16 3.92 14.57
N SER A 39 -0.03 3.57 13.29
CA SER A 39 -0.03 2.18 12.84
C SER A 39 1.31 1.49 13.13
N VAL A 40 2.45 2.14 12.90
CA VAL A 40 3.77 1.58 13.23
C VAL A 40 3.85 1.19 14.71
N ILE A 41 3.41 2.07 15.62
CA ILE A 41 3.43 1.79 17.06
C ILE A 41 2.53 0.59 17.37
N MET A 42 1.31 0.56 16.85
CA MET A 42 0.35 -0.52 17.08
C MET A 42 0.84 -1.86 16.56
N PHE A 43 1.33 -1.92 15.33
CA PHE A 43 1.81 -3.17 14.73
C PHE A 43 3.14 -3.63 15.33
N THR A 44 3.99 -2.71 15.79
CA THR A 44 5.21 -3.07 16.53
C THR A 44 4.83 -3.74 17.84
N TRP A 45 3.85 -3.20 18.56
CA TRP A 45 3.33 -3.84 19.77
C TRP A 45 2.72 -5.21 19.48
N LEU A 46 1.90 -5.31 18.43
CA LEU A 46 1.30 -6.57 17.99
C LEU A 46 2.37 -7.64 17.68
N PHE A 47 3.44 -7.25 17.00
CA PHE A 47 4.56 -8.15 16.70
C PHE A 47 5.20 -8.74 17.97
N PHE A 48 5.41 -7.93 19.02
CA PHE A 48 5.93 -8.46 20.29
C PHE A 48 4.98 -9.46 20.95
N LEU A 49 3.66 -9.21 20.86
CA LEU A 49 2.66 -10.16 21.35
C LEU A 49 2.71 -11.46 20.54
N ASP A 50 2.76 -11.38 19.21
CA ASP A 50 2.85 -12.54 18.32
C ASP A 50 4.09 -13.40 18.60
N VAL A 51 5.25 -12.76 18.77
CA VAL A 51 6.51 -13.46 19.10
C VAL A 51 6.42 -14.15 20.45
N ARG A 52 5.85 -13.47 21.44
CA ARG A 52 5.66 -14.03 22.78
C ARG A 52 4.73 -15.23 22.74
N ASP A 53 3.59 -15.11 22.07
CA ASP A 53 2.58 -16.16 22.00
C ASP A 53 3.11 -17.36 21.19
N ALA A 54 3.89 -17.12 20.13
CA ALA A 54 4.63 -18.14 19.38
C ALA A 54 5.67 -18.90 20.23
N ALA A 55 6.33 -18.23 21.17
CA ALA A 55 7.30 -18.86 22.05
C ALA A 55 6.64 -19.79 23.10
N TYR A 56 5.40 -19.49 23.50
CA TYR A 56 4.67 -20.27 24.50
C TYR A 56 3.80 -21.38 23.88
N ALA A 57 3.21 -21.16 22.71
CA ALA A 57 2.49 -22.18 21.96
C ALA A 57 3.51 -23.14 21.34
N HIS A 58 3.47 -24.44 21.67
CA HIS A 58 4.40 -25.47 21.16
C HIS A 58 4.35 -25.70 19.62
N ASN A 59 3.79 -24.78 18.85
CA ASN A 59 3.75 -24.75 17.39
C ASN A 59 4.52 -23.53 16.86
N LEU A 60 5.85 -23.67 16.85
CA LEU A 60 6.77 -22.62 16.40
C LEU A 60 6.55 -22.20 14.94
N VAL A 61 6.11 -23.13 14.07
CA VAL A 61 5.86 -22.84 12.65
C VAL A 61 4.65 -21.93 12.51
N HIS A 62 3.57 -22.23 13.22
CA HIS A 62 2.36 -21.40 13.18
C HIS A 62 2.64 -19.99 13.70
N GLY A 63 3.30 -19.89 14.85
CA GLY A 63 3.69 -18.61 15.44
C GLY A 63 4.67 -17.81 14.58
N PHE A 64 5.64 -18.49 13.94
CA PHE A 64 6.57 -17.85 13.02
C PHE A 64 5.88 -17.26 11.79
N LEU A 65 5.01 -18.03 11.12
CA LEU A 65 4.27 -17.56 9.94
C LEU A 65 3.33 -16.42 10.30
N HIS A 66 2.70 -16.46 11.48
CA HIS A 66 1.88 -15.38 11.99
C HIS A 66 2.70 -14.10 12.21
N ALA A 67 3.81 -14.18 12.96
CA ALA A 67 4.70 -13.06 13.23
C ALA A 67 5.35 -12.48 11.96
N LEU A 68 5.72 -13.34 11.01
CA LEU A 68 6.20 -12.94 9.68
C LEU A 68 5.12 -12.15 8.93
N GLY A 69 3.87 -12.62 8.99
CA GLY A 69 2.73 -11.89 8.45
C GLY A 69 2.59 -10.49 9.04
N THR A 70 2.82 -10.33 10.35
CA THR A 70 2.82 -9.01 11.02
C THR A 70 4.01 -8.15 10.59
N LEU A 71 5.21 -8.72 10.46
CA LEU A 71 6.39 -7.99 9.95
C LEU A 71 6.19 -7.47 8.52
N MET A 72 5.53 -8.23 7.65
CA MET A 72 5.21 -7.76 6.29
C MET A 72 4.28 -6.55 6.29
N LEU A 73 3.38 -6.44 7.28
CA LEU A 73 2.55 -5.24 7.44
C LEU A 73 3.39 -4.04 7.88
N LEU A 74 4.31 -4.23 8.84
CA LEU A 74 5.24 -3.19 9.25
C LEU A 74 6.10 -2.70 8.08
N TRP A 75 6.60 -3.62 7.25
CA TRP A 75 7.32 -3.29 6.03
C TRP A 75 6.45 -2.48 5.06
N SER A 76 5.19 -2.90 4.83
CA SER A 76 4.25 -2.20 3.95
C SER A 76 3.97 -0.76 4.42
N ILE A 77 3.79 -0.58 5.72
CA ILE A 77 3.60 0.73 6.35
C ILE A 77 4.87 1.57 6.21
N SER A 78 6.06 0.98 6.40
CA SER A 78 7.33 1.67 6.19
C SER A 78 7.51 2.15 4.73
N ALA A 79 7.10 1.34 3.76
CA ALA A 79 7.10 1.71 2.34
C ALA A 79 6.11 2.86 2.05
N LEU A 80 4.93 2.84 2.66
CA LEU A 80 3.94 3.93 2.58
C LEU A 80 4.44 5.23 3.22
N ILE A 81 5.07 5.16 4.41
CA ILE A 81 5.72 6.31 5.05
C ILE A 81 6.82 6.87 4.14
N SER A 82 7.61 6.01 3.52
CA SER A 82 8.65 6.44 2.57
C SER A 82 8.05 7.14 1.35
N ALA A 83 6.90 6.68 0.85
CA ALA A 83 6.17 7.36 -0.21
C ALA A 83 5.65 8.74 0.26
N GLU A 84 5.13 8.81 1.48
CA GLU A 84 4.63 10.05 2.08
C GLU A 84 5.75 11.09 2.27
N ILE A 85 6.91 10.67 2.78
CA ILE A 85 8.10 11.52 2.92
C ILE A 85 8.55 12.06 1.56
N ARG A 86 8.56 11.22 0.51
CA ARG A 86 8.91 11.67 -0.85
C ARG A 86 7.93 12.72 -1.37
N TYR A 87 6.64 12.55 -1.13
CA TYR A 87 5.63 13.53 -1.49
C TYR A 87 5.86 14.86 -0.77
N LEU A 88 6.09 14.83 0.54
CA LEU A 88 6.38 16.03 1.34
C LEU A 88 7.67 16.75 0.91
N ASN A 89 8.67 16.00 0.41
CA ASN A 89 9.89 16.56 -0.17
C ASN A 89 9.71 17.13 -1.60
N GLY A 90 8.48 17.16 -2.12
CA GLY A 90 8.15 17.70 -3.44
C GLY A 90 8.42 16.74 -4.60
N SER A 91 8.74 15.48 -4.33
CA SER A 91 8.85 14.45 -5.36
C SER A 91 7.47 13.88 -5.71
N LYS A 92 7.29 13.42 -6.95
CA LYS A 92 6.04 12.79 -7.37
C LYS A 92 5.87 11.44 -6.66
N LEU A 93 4.62 11.11 -6.29
CA LEU A 93 4.28 9.77 -5.83
C LEU A 93 4.44 8.79 -6.99
N LEU A 94 5.41 7.88 -6.85
CA LEU A 94 5.66 6.81 -7.81
C LEU A 94 4.59 5.74 -7.65
N VAL A 95 3.75 5.57 -8.68
CA VAL A 95 2.72 4.52 -8.75
C VAL A 95 3.34 3.14 -8.53
N GLU A 96 4.59 2.96 -8.94
CA GLU A 96 5.36 1.74 -8.73
C GLU A 96 5.43 1.30 -7.25
N THR A 97 5.73 2.22 -6.33
CA THR A 97 5.79 1.89 -4.89
C THR A 97 4.43 1.43 -4.38
N PHE A 98 3.34 2.01 -4.89
CA PHE A 98 2.00 1.61 -4.47
C PHE A 98 1.68 0.20 -4.95
N VAL A 99 1.98 -0.13 -6.20
CA VAL A 99 1.77 -1.48 -6.76
C VAL A 99 2.65 -2.51 -6.08
N GLU A 100 3.90 -2.17 -5.75
CA GLU A 100 4.81 -3.02 -4.97
C GLU A 100 4.20 -3.37 -3.60
N VAL A 101 3.74 -2.38 -2.85
CA VAL A 101 3.11 -2.60 -1.55
C VAL A 101 1.86 -3.47 -1.66
N VAL A 102 0.98 -3.20 -2.65
CA VAL A 102 -0.23 -4.00 -2.88
C VAL A 102 0.13 -5.45 -3.24
N LEU A 103 1.14 -5.67 -4.08
CA LEU A 103 1.60 -7.01 -4.43
C LEU A 103 2.09 -7.76 -3.18
N VAL A 104 2.89 -7.12 -2.33
CA VAL A 104 3.36 -7.73 -1.08
C VAL A 104 2.21 -8.08 -0.13
N LEU A 105 1.18 -7.23 -0.04
CA LEU A 105 -0.01 -7.53 0.77
C LEU A 105 -0.79 -8.74 0.27
N PHE A 106 -0.88 -8.92 -1.05
CA PHE A 106 -1.48 -10.12 -1.65
C PHE A 106 -0.64 -11.36 -1.38
N LEU A 107 0.69 -11.28 -1.54
CA LEU A 107 1.60 -12.37 -1.22
C LEU A 107 1.51 -12.76 0.26
N ARG A 108 1.43 -11.79 1.17
CA ARG A 108 1.20 -12.04 2.60
C ARG A 108 -0.06 -12.87 2.83
N LYS A 109 -1.18 -12.53 2.18
CA LYS A 109 -2.43 -13.30 2.32
C LYS A 109 -2.26 -14.75 1.85
N LEU A 110 -1.54 -14.99 0.76
CA LEU A 110 -1.22 -16.34 0.28
C LEU A 110 -0.32 -17.12 1.25
N ILE A 111 0.68 -16.46 1.86
CA ILE A 111 1.61 -17.10 2.81
C ILE A 111 0.93 -17.44 4.14
N VAL A 112 0.08 -16.56 4.64
CA VAL A 112 -0.58 -16.72 5.95
C VAL A 112 -1.85 -17.58 5.86
N MET A 113 -2.48 -17.71 4.69
CA MET A 113 -3.73 -18.47 4.55
C MET A 113 -3.63 -19.95 5.00
N PRO A 114 -2.61 -20.74 4.60
CA PRO A 114 -2.53 -22.15 4.98
C PRO A 114 -2.33 -22.38 6.48
N VAL A 115 -1.86 -21.36 7.21
CA VAL A 115 -1.56 -21.49 8.63
C VAL A 115 -2.80 -21.30 9.52
N GLN A 116 -3.91 -20.78 9.01
CA GLN A 116 -5.07 -20.39 9.83
C GLN A 116 -6.02 -21.55 10.23
N ASP A 117 -5.55 -22.80 10.25
CA ASP A 117 -6.25 -24.05 10.66
C ASP A 117 -7.60 -24.36 9.94
N ALA A 118 -8.17 -23.44 9.18
CA ALA A 118 -9.23 -23.69 8.22
C ALA A 118 -8.57 -24.21 6.94
N SER A 119 -8.82 -25.47 6.56
CA SER A 119 -8.41 -25.98 5.25
C SER A 119 -8.97 -25.05 4.17
N PRO A 120 -8.13 -24.21 3.53
CA PRO A 120 -8.64 -23.18 2.63
C PRO A 120 -9.28 -23.88 1.44
N THR A 121 -10.45 -23.40 1.03
CA THR A 121 -11.13 -23.99 -0.13
C THR A 121 -10.31 -23.71 -1.38
N VAL A 122 -10.35 -24.62 -2.35
CA VAL A 122 -9.64 -24.45 -3.64
C VAL A 122 -10.09 -23.16 -4.34
N GLU A 123 -11.36 -22.77 -4.15
CA GLU A 123 -11.93 -21.52 -4.67
C GLU A 123 -11.24 -20.29 -4.05
N GLU A 124 -11.11 -20.22 -2.72
CA GLU A 124 -10.43 -19.11 -2.05
C GLU A 124 -8.98 -18.96 -2.49
N ILE A 125 -8.22 -20.07 -2.54
CA ILE A 125 -6.83 -20.04 -3.00
C ILE A 125 -6.77 -19.52 -4.45
N SER A 126 -7.67 -19.98 -5.32
CA SER A 126 -7.69 -19.58 -6.73
C SER A 126 -7.92 -18.08 -6.93
N ILE A 127 -8.77 -17.46 -6.10
CA ILE A 127 -9.06 -16.03 -6.15
C ILE A 127 -7.82 -15.22 -5.76
N TRP A 128 -7.16 -15.58 -4.66
CA TRP A 128 -5.97 -14.84 -4.20
C TRP A 128 -4.78 -15.03 -5.14
N VAL A 129 -4.58 -16.24 -5.67
CA VAL A 129 -3.54 -16.52 -6.66
C VAL A 129 -3.82 -15.78 -7.97
N GLY A 130 -5.06 -15.81 -8.45
CA GLY A 130 -5.48 -15.08 -9.65
C GLY A 130 -5.32 -13.56 -9.49
N GLY A 131 -5.70 -13.01 -8.33
CA GLY A 131 -5.51 -11.60 -8.01
C GLY A 131 -4.03 -11.20 -7.97
N ALA A 132 -3.18 -12.00 -7.31
CA ALA A 132 -1.73 -11.77 -7.28
C ALA A 132 -1.11 -11.85 -8.68
N PHE A 133 -1.58 -12.77 -9.54
CA PHE A 133 -1.14 -12.90 -10.92
C PHE A 133 -1.49 -11.67 -11.75
N VAL A 134 -2.72 -11.17 -11.66
CA VAL A 134 -3.15 -9.95 -12.37
C VAL A 134 -2.34 -8.73 -11.89
N LEU A 135 -2.11 -8.59 -10.58
CA LEU A 135 -1.28 -7.52 -10.03
C LEU A 135 0.17 -7.59 -10.51
N GLY A 136 0.75 -8.79 -10.57
CA GLY A 136 2.08 -9.00 -11.15
C GLY A 136 2.14 -8.58 -12.62
N LEU A 137 1.09 -8.86 -13.39
CA LEU A 137 0.99 -8.44 -14.80
C LEU A 137 0.91 -6.91 -14.92
N ILE A 138 0.10 -6.25 -14.08
CA ILE A 138 0.03 -4.78 -13.99
C ILE A 138 1.40 -4.18 -13.64
N TYR A 139 2.10 -4.77 -12.67
CA TYR A 139 3.44 -4.32 -12.28
C TYR A 139 4.42 -4.36 -13.45
N ILE A 140 4.44 -5.46 -14.21
CA ILE A 140 5.27 -5.59 -15.41
C ILE A 140 4.90 -4.55 -16.47
N MET A 141 3.62 -4.29 -16.70
CA MET A 141 3.17 -3.27 -17.65
C MET A 141 3.63 -1.87 -17.24
N ILE A 142 3.56 -1.53 -15.95
CA ILE A 142 4.06 -0.25 -15.43
C ILE A 142 5.57 -0.16 -15.64
N LEU A 143 6.31 -1.22 -15.34
CA LEU A 143 7.75 -1.25 -15.50
C LEU A 143 8.17 -1.05 -16.97
N TRP A 144 7.43 -1.65 -17.91
CA TRP A 144 7.65 -1.44 -19.34
C TRP A 144 7.28 -0.03 -19.80
N GLY A 145 6.18 0.53 -19.30
CA GLY A 145 5.75 1.89 -19.62
C GLY A 145 6.73 2.96 -19.14
N GLN A 146 7.39 2.73 -18.00
CA GLN A 146 8.43 3.65 -17.50
C GLN A 146 9.77 3.53 -18.24
N LYS A 147 10.06 2.38 -18.87
CA LYS A 147 11.29 2.16 -19.64
C LYS A 147 11.31 2.82 -21.01
N GLN A 148 10.18 3.28 -21.53
CA GLN A 148 10.15 4.08 -22.76
C GLN A 148 10.49 5.53 -22.40
N PRO A 149 11.69 6.04 -22.74
CA PRO A 149 11.97 7.46 -22.61
C PRO A 149 10.96 8.18 -23.51
N GLN A 150 10.33 9.23 -22.99
CA GLN A 150 9.56 10.13 -23.84
C GLN A 150 10.55 10.75 -24.85
N GLU A 151 10.49 10.29 -26.10
CA GLU A 151 11.11 10.98 -27.25
C GLU A 151 10.29 12.21 -27.65
#